data_AF-A0A831YK02-F1
#
_entry.id   AF-A0A831YK02-F1
#
_cell.length_a   1.000
_cell.length_b   1.000
_cell.length_c   1.000
_cell.angle_alpha   90.00
_cell.angle_beta   90.00
_cell.angle_gamma   90.00
#
_symmetry.space_group_name_H-M   'P 1'
#
loop_
_entity.id
_entity.type
_entity.pdbx_description
1 polymer ?
#
loop_
_entity_poly.entity_id
_entity_poly.type
_entity_poly.pdbx_seq_one_letter_code
_entity_poly.pdbx_strand_id
1 'polypeptide(L)'
;MRIAFKLDEYEPMVVRIGNETISYRGSQIFAQIANVPAGIYEEVRITDDGRTFYVTVVGEGDHDAYGVGKGWYAARWVSHDEAKKIRESWGVLRPQEGNPFNLLRE
;
A
#
# COMPACT_ATOMS: atom_id res chain seq x y z
N MET A 1 11.59 -3.82 -9.07
CA MET A 1 12.57 -4.44 -8.15
C MET A 1 11.80 -4.96 -6.95
N ARG A 2 12.09 -6.17 -6.47
CA ARG A 2 11.52 -6.71 -5.22
C ARG A 2 12.47 -6.39 -4.08
N ILE A 3 11.94 -5.94 -2.94
CA ILE A 3 12.69 -5.60 -1.75
C ILE A 3 12.20 -6.50 -0.62
N ALA A 4 13.10 -7.32 -0.08
CA ALA A 4 12.81 -8.16 1.07
C ALA A 4 12.68 -7.31 2.33
N PHE A 5 11.81 -7.72 3.24
CA PHE A 5 11.68 -7.12 4.56
C PHE A 5 11.42 -8.19 5.62
N LYS A 6 11.83 -7.88 6.83
CA LYS A 6 11.52 -8.61 8.05
C LYS A 6 11.36 -7.56 9.13
N LEU A 7 10.20 -7.55 9.78
CA LEU A 7 9.85 -6.62 10.85
C LEU A 7 9.90 -7.38 12.16
N ASP A 8 10.44 -6.74 13.18
CA ASP A 8 10.23 -7.17 14.56
C ASP A 8 8.89 -6.60 15.08
N GLU A 9 8.41 -7.12 16.21
CA GLU A 9 7.05 -6.89 16.75
C GLU A 9 6.66 -5.41 16.94
N TYR A 10 7.66 -4.51 16.95
CA TYR A 10 7.49 -3.07 17.15
C TYR A 10 7.98 -2.20 15.97
N GLU A 11 8.49 -2.80 14.89
CA GLU A 11 9.03 -2.05 13.78
C GLU A 11 7.95 -1.68 12.75
N PRO A 12 7.74 -0.39 12.44
CA PRO A 12 6.79 0.00 11.42
C PRO A 12 7.31 -0.37 10.03
N MET A 13 6.46 -0.99 9.21
CA MET A 13 6.78 -1.25 7.81
C MET A 13 7.04 0.07 7.05
N VAL A 14 8.15 0.12 6.33
CA VAL A 14 8.49 1.22 5.41
C VAL A 14 8.65 0.71 3.98
N VAL A 15 8.31 1.56 3.02
CA VAL A 15 8.41 1.27 1.58
C VAL A 15 9.42 2.21 0.94
N ARG A 16 10.39 1.67 0.24
CA ARG A 16 11.37 2.45 -0.53
C ARG A 16 10.92 2.63 -1.98
N ILE A 17 10.87 3.86 -2.44
CA ILE A 17 10.53 4.23 -3.81
C ILE A 17 11.60 5.18 -4.34
N GLY A 18 12.44 4.71 -5.26
CA GLY A 18 13.64 5.45 -5.66
C GLY A 18 14.55 5.69 -4.44
N ASN A 19 14.82 6.97 -4.15
CA ASN A 19 15.66 7.39 -3.02
C ASN A 19 14.84 7.74 -1.75
N GLU A 20 13.52 7.60 -1.80
CA GLU A 20 12.63 7.98 -0.71
C GLU A 20 12.23 6.76 0.14
N THR A 21 12.04 6.99 1.44
CA THR A 21 11.48 6.00 2.38
C THR A 21 10.14 6.53 2.88
N ILE A 22 9.08 5.78 2.62
CA ILE A 22 7.70 6.16 2.92
C ILE A 22 7.16 5.26 4.02
N SER A 23 6.45 5.84 5.00
CA SER A 23 5.74 5.05 6.02
C SER A 23 4.58 4.31 5.37
N TYR A 24 4.60 2.97 5.43
CA TYR A 24 3.49 2.17 4.91
C TYR A 24 2.22 2.43 5.71
N ARG A 25 2.30 2.39 7.05
CA ARG A 25 1.14 2.66 7.92
C ARG A 25 0.75 4.13 8.01
N GLY A 26 1.71 5.04 7.79
CA GLY A 26 1.46 6.49 7.77
C GLY A 26 0.79 7.00 6.48
N SER A 27 0.61 6.15 5.47
CA SER A 27 -0.14 6.50 4.26
C SER A 27 -1.56 5.95 4.31
N GLN A 28 -2.48 6.54 3.55
CA GLN A 28 -3.87 6.12 3.48
C GLN A 28 -4.10 5.17 2.30
N ILE A 29 -4.89 4.10 2.49
CA ILE A 29 -5.26 3.20 1.40
C ILE A 29 -6.27 3.92 0.50
N PHE A 30 -5.92 4.08 -0.78
CA PHE A 30 -6.79 4.62 -1.82
C PHE A 30 -7.47 3.54 -2.66
N ALA A 31 -6.80 2.43 -2.93
CA ALA A 31 -7.38 1.26 -3.56
C ALA A 31 -6.68 0.02 -3.03
N GLN A 32 -7.39 -1.09 -2.93
CA GLN A 32 -6.82 -2.37 -2.48
C GLN A 32 -7.41 -3.50 -3.31
N ILE A 33 -6.53 -4.33 -3.86
CA ILE A 33 -6.80 -5.62 -4.50
C ILE A 33 -6.06 -6.65 -3.64
N ALA A 34 -6.67 -7.79 -3.32
CA ALA A 34 -5.98 -8.81 -2.54
C ALA A 34 -6.30 -10.22 -3.05
N ASN A 35 -5.27 -11.05 -3.10
CA ASN A 35 -5.37 -12.49 -3.22
C ASN A 35 -4.92 -13.10 -1.89
N VAL A 36 -5.86 -13.13 -0.93
CA VAL A 36 -5.61 -13.59 0.44
C VAL A 36 -5.07 -15.02 0.49
N PRO A 37 -5.60 -16.00 -0.29
CA PRO A 37 -5.02 -17.35 -0.32
C PRO A 37 -3.54 -17.39 -0.75
N ALA A 38 -3.09 -16.43 -1.56
CA ALA A 38 -1.71 -16.32 -2.00
C ALA A 38 -0.86 -15.40 -1.12
N GLY A 39 -1.42 -14.77 -0.09
CA GLY A 39 -0.72 -13.79 0.75
C GLY A 39 -0.30 -12.51 -0.01
N ILE A 40 -1.02 -12.15 -1.09
CA ILE A 40 -0.69 -11.00 -1.94
C ILE A 40 -1.69 -9.87 -1.71
N TYR A 41 -1.17 -8.69 -1.41
CA TYR A 41 -1.91 -7.44 -1.27
C TYR A 41 -1.34 -6.41 -2.22
N GLU A 42 -2.21 -5.81 -3.03
CA GLU A 42 -1.85 -4.78 -3.97
C GLU A 42 -2.64 -3.52 -3.62
N GLU A 43 -1.93 -2.44 -3.33
CA GLU A 43 -2.52 -1.23 -2.79
C GLU A 43 -2.04 -0.01 -3.55
N VAL A 44 -2.97 0.88 -3.85
CA VAL A 44 -2.66 2.28 -4.11
C VAL A 44 -2.80 3.02 -2.79
N ARG A 45 -1.77 3.76 -2.40
CA ARG A 45 -1.76 4.53 -1.16
C ARG A 45 -1.45 6.00 -1.43
N ILE A 46 -2.00 6.87 -0.59
CA ILE A 46 -1.79 8.33 -0.60
C ILE A 46 -0.94 8.70 0.62
N THR A 47 0.17 9.39 0.39
CA THR A 47 1.01 9.99 1.44
C THR A 47 0.40 11.30 1.96
N ASP A 48 0.85 11.77 3.13
CA ASP A 48 0.35 13.01 3.74
C ASP A 48 0.55 14.26 2.84
N ASP A 49 1.56 14.24 1.98
CA ASP A 49 1.82 15.28 0.96
C ASP A 49 0.96 15.13 -0.32
N GLY A 50 0.03 14.18 -0.34
CA GLY A 50 -0.92 13.95 -1.43
C GLY A 50 -0.38 13.14 -2.63
N ARG A 51 0.86 12.65 -2.58
CA ARG A 51 1.42 11.79 -3.64
C ARG A 51 0.85 10.37 -3.56
N THR A 52 0.75 9.73 -4.71
CA THR A 52 0.20 8.37 -4.84
C THR A 52 1.27 7.36 -5.23
N PHE A 53 1.34 6.25 -4.51
CA PHE A 53 2.18 5.12 -4.89
C PHE A 53 1.39 3.83 -4.96
N TYR A 54 1.84 2.93 -5.83
CA TYR A 54 1.37 1.56 -5.90
C TYR A 54 2.38 0.65 -5.22
N VAL A 55 1.88 -0.27 -4.40
CA VAL A 55 2.70 -1.25 -3.69
C VAL A 55 2.05 -2.63 -3.78
N THR A 56 2.84 -3.62 -4.20
CA THR A 56 2.52 -5.03 -4.03
C THR A 56 3.29 -5.53 -2.83
N VAL A 57 2.59 -6.11 -1.85
CA VAL A 57 3.15 -6.77 -0.67
C VAL A 57 2.83 -8.25 -0.78
N VAL A 58 3.86 -9.09 -0.61
CA VAL A 58 3.71 -10.53 -0.53
C VAL A 58 4.23 -10.98 0.82
N GLY A 59 3.33 -11.52 1.63
CA GLY A 59 3.66 -12.08 2.93
C GLY A 59 4.23 -13.47 2.83
N GLU A 60 5.22 -13.73 3.69
CA GLU A 60 5.76 -15.06 3.92
C GLU A 60 5.44 -15.45 5.38
N GLY A 61 4.79 -16.59 5.61
CA GLY A 61 4.43 -17.05 6.97
C GLY A 61 3.18 -16.38 7.55
N ASP A 62 3.02 -16.47 8.88
CA ASP A 62 1.82 -16.00 9.56
C ASP A 62 1.78 -14.46 9.65
N HIS A 63 0.59 -13.90 9.45
CA HIS A 63 0.30 -12.52 9.77
C HIS A 63 0.07 -12.41 11.28
N ASP A 64 0.72 -11.45 11.93
CA ASP A 64 0.39 -11.10 13.31
C ASP A 64 -0.74 -10.05 13.33
N ALA A 65 -1.15 -9.64 14.53
CA ALA A 65 -2.16 -8.58 14.71
C ALA A 65 -1.74 -7.22 14.11
N TYR A 66 -0.45 -7.08 13.77
CA TYR A 66 0.16 -5.89 13.23
C TYR A 66 0.37 -5.99 11.69
N GLY A 67 0.12 -7.15 11.08
CA GLY A 67 0.11 -7.37 9.64
C GLY A 67 1.17 -8.37 9.17
N VAL A 68 1.79 -8.07 8.03
CA VAL A 68 2.79 -8.95 7.40
C VAL A 68 4.15 -8.74 8.09
N GLY A 69 4.60 -9.71 8.89
CA GLY A 69 5.88 -9.62 9.61
C GLY A 69 7.13 -9.86 8.74
N LYS A 70 7.00 -10.58 7.62
CA LYS A 70 8.11 -10.83 6.69
C LYS A 70 7.62 -11.09 5.26
N GLY A 71 8.51 -10.86 4.29
CA GLY A 71 8.27 -11.22 2.90
C GLY A 71 8.99 -10.26 1.97
N TRP A 72 8.30 -9.85 0.90
CA TRP A 72 8.84 -8.87 -0.03
C TRP A 72 7.77 -7.90 -0.52
N TYR A 73 8.21 -6.72 -0.93
CA TYR A 73 7.36 -5.77 -1.62
C TYR A 73 7.99 -5.27 -2.92
N ALA A 74 7.16 -4.74 -3.80
CA ALA A 74 7.59 -3.92 -4.92
C ALA A 74 6.72 -2.66 -4.94
N ALA A 75 7.34 -1.50 -5.11
CA ALA A 75 6.62 -0.23 -5.08
C ALA A 75 7.11 0.74 -6.14
N ARG A 76 6.22 1.62 -6.57
CA ARG A 76 6.52 2.72 -7.50
C ARG A 76 5.55 3.88 -7.30
N TRP A 77 6.01 5.08 -7.63
CA TRP A 77 5.13 6.23 -7.79
C TRP A 77 4.15 5.99 -8.95
N VAL A 78 2.92 6.46 -8.80
CA VAL A 78 1.88 6.43 -9.83
C VAL A 78 1.21 7.80 -9.93
N SER A 79 0.67 8.15 -11.09
CA SER A 79 -0.10 9.38 -11.23
C SER A 79 -1.47 9.24 -10.56
N HIS A 80 -2.11 10.37 -10.22
CA HIS A 80 -3.48 10.36 -9.70
C HIS A 80 -4.48 9.74 -10.69
N ASP A 81 -4.28 9.92 -11.99
CA ASP A 81 -5.15 9.32 -13.01
C ASP A 81 -4.98 7.81 -13.09
N GLU A 82 -3.75 7.32 -12.97
CA GLU A 82 -3.49 5.88 -12.89
C GLU A 82 -4.09 5.28 -11.61
N ALA A 83 -3.92 5.96 -10.47
CA ALA A 83 -4.53 5.58 -9.20
C ALA A 83 -6.06 5.47 -9.30
N LYS A 84 -6.72 6.42 -9.96
CA LYS A 84 -8.18 6.39 -10.20
C LYS A 84 -8.59 5.21 -11.06
N LYS A 85 -7.87 4.95 -12.17
CA LYS A 85 -8.15 3.79 -13.03
C LYS A 85 -8.04 2.47 -12.28
N ILE A 86 -7.04 2.32 -11.41
CA ILE A 86 -6.89 1.13 -10.56
C ILE A 86 -8.07 1.03 -9.58
N ARG A 87 -8.43 2.14 -8.91
CA ARG A 87 -9.56 2.21 -7.98
C ARG A 87 -10.91 1.83 -8.62
N GLU A 88 -11.10 2.17 -9.88
CA GLU A 88 -12.32 1.86 -10.65
C GLU A 88 -12.31 0.45 -11.26
N SER A 89 -11.21 -0.30 -11.09
CA SER A 89 -11.13 -1.66 -11.61
C SER A 89 -12.00 -2.63 -10.82
N TRP A 90 -12.54 -3.62 -11.52
CA TRP A 90 -13.45 -4.64 -10.96
C TRP A 90 -12.82 -5.50 -9.85
N GLY A 91 -11.49 -5.54 -9.76
CA GLY A 91 -10.75 -6.34 -8.77
C GLY A 91 -10.57 -5.65 -7.41
N VAL A 92 -11.00 -4.40 -7.25
CA VAL A 92 -10.80 -3.64 -6.00
C VAL A 92 -11.78 -4.12 -4.92
N LEU A 93 -11.21 -4.52 -3.78
CA LEU A 93 -11.91 -5.12 -2.65
C LEU A 93 -12.45 -4.10 -1.64
N ARG A 94 -11.83 -2.92 -1.53
CA ARG A 94 -12.33 -1.83 -0.69
C ARG A 94 -13.09 -0.81 -1.54
N PRO A 95 -14.43 -0.80 -1.52
CA PRO A 95 -15.25 0.20 -2.20
C PRO A 95 -15.10 1.60 -1.57
N GLN A 96 -15.59 2.59 -2.31
CA GLN A 96 -15.43 4.02 -2.02
C GLN A 96 -16.15 4.46 -0.74
N GLU A 97 -15.42 4.64 0.38
CA GLU A 97 -15.89 5.52 1.45
C GLU A 97 -15.10 6.82 1.42
N GLY A 98 -15.76 7.90 1.00
CA GLY A 98 -15.20 9.25 0.93
C GLY A 98 -14.19 9.48 -0.21
N ASN A 99 -14.09 10.73 -0.64
CA ASN A 99 -12.98 11.20 -1.46
C ASN A 99 -11.83 11.61 -0.53
N PRO A 100 -10.73 10.85 -0.40
CA PRO A 100 -9.62 11.22 0.47
C PRO A 100 -8.94 12.52 0.02
N PHE A 101 -9.12 12.95 -1.23
CA PHE A 101 -8.65 14.25 -1.69
C PHE A 101 -9.47 15.44 -1.15
N ASN A 102 -10.62 15.19 -0.50
CA ASN A 102 -11.36 16.23 0.23
C ASN A 102 -10.80 16.47 1.64
N LEU A 103 -9.97 15.56 2.19
CA LEU A 103 -9.38 15.69 3.53
C LEU A 103 -8.09 16.53 3.55
N LEU A 104 -7.55 16.90 2.37
CA LEU A 104 -6.37 17.76 2.22
C LEU A 104 -6.74 19.22 1.88
N ARG A 105 -8.01 19.60 2.08
CA ARG A 105 -8.54 20.95 1.85
C ARG A 105 -9.31 21.46 3.07
N GLU A 106 -8.68 21.48 4.23
CA GLU A 106 -9.10 22.32 5.37
C GLU A 106 -7.86 22.97 6.00
#